data_AF-K1T0R5-F1
#
_entry.id   AF-K1T0R5-F1
#
_cell.length_a   1.000
_cell.length_b   1.000
_cell.length_c   1.000
_cell.angle_alpha   90.00
_cell.angle_beta   90.00
_cell.angle_gamma   90.00
#
_symmetry.space_group_name_H-M   'P 1'
#
loop_
_entity.id
_entity.type
_entity.pdbx_description
1 polymer ?
#
loop_
_entity_poly.entity_id
_entity_poly.type
_entity_poly.pdbx_seq_one_letter_code
_entity_poly.pdbx_strand_id
1 'polypeptide(L)'
;MARKKANYPLIEGLEITTLAAEGKAMGRYNDVVVFVPMTVPGDVVDVQIRSKRRRYMEGFVVNYVKRSPLREEPFCAHFGVCGGCKWQNLPYAEQLRFKTEQVRDQLARIGKVELPEIAPCLPSAETRFYRNKLEFTFAERRWLTYEEIAEKGEIADAPALGFHIPGMFDKVLDIEKCWLQPDPSNAIREETRRFCLEH
;
A
#
# COMPACT_ATOMS: atom_id res chain seq x y z
N MET A 1 17.30 -19.01 16.65
CA MET A 1 16.05 -19.75 16.99
C MET A 1 15.00 -19.44 15.92
N ALA A 2 14.77 -20.37 14.98
CA ALA A 2 13.73 -20.21 13.97
C ALA A 2 12.35 -20.18 14.65
N ARG A 3 11.60 -19.08 14.51
CA ARG A 3 10.22 -19.00 15.01
C ARG A 3 9.42 -20.13 14.35
N LYS A 4 8.84 -21.03 15.16
CA LYS A 4 7.81 -21.98 14.73
C LYS A 4 6.84 -21.23 13.80
N LYS A 5 6.71 -21.65 12.54
CA LYS A 5 5.67 -21.17 11.61
C LYS A 5 4.34 -21.43 12.31
N ALA A 6 3.77 -20.40 12.93
CA ALA A 6 2.45 -20.50 13.49
C ALA A 6 1.50 -20.66 12.30
N ASN A 7 0.79 -21.79 12.25
CA ASN A 7 -0.32 -21.96 11.32
C ASN A 7 -1.44 -21.02 11.77
N TYR A 8 -1.35 -19.77 11.33
CA TYR A 8 -2.39 -18.80 11.58
C TYR A 8 -3.63 -19.13 10.74
N PRO A 9 -4.83 -18.85 11.26
CA PRO A 9 -6.07 -19.22 10.58
C PRO A 9 -6.24 -18.47 9.26
N LEU A 10 -6.93 -19.11 8.31
CA LEU A 10 -7.61 -18.45 7.22
C LEU A 10 -8.95 -17.93 7.75
N ILE A 11 -9.26 -16.65 7.50
CA ILE A 11 -10.55 -16.06 7.82
C ILE A 11 -11.31 -15.89 6.53
N GLU A 12 -12.45 -16.57 6.39
CA GLU A 12 -13.30 -16.48 5.20
C GLU A 12 -14.33 -15.36 5.36
N GLY A 13 -14.62 -14.66 4.26
CA GLY A 13 -15.70 -13.68 4.19
C GLY A 13 -15.56 -12.49 5.14
N LEU A 14 -14.35 -12.03 5.46
CA LEU A 14 -14.15 -10.85 6.30
C LEU A 14 -14.61 -9.59 5.57
N GLU A 15 -15.59 -8.90 6.13
CA GLU A 15 -15.99 -7.58 5.67
C GLU A 15 -15.02 -6.50 6.15
N ILE A 16 -14.54 -5.70 5.21
CA ILE A 16 -13.71 -4.53 5.47
C ILE A 16 -14.65 -3.35 5.72
N THR A 17 -14.63 -2.83 6.94
CA THR A 17 -15.63 -1.84 7.39
C THR A 17 -15.11 -0.42 7.39
N THR A 18 -13.80 -0.23 7.56
CA THR A 18 -13.21 1.11 7.61
C THR A 18 -11.72 1.11 7.25
N LEU A 19 -11.18 2.32 7.09
CA LEU A 19 -9.74 2.56 7.02
C LEU A 19 -9.17 2.84 8.40
N ALA A 20 -7.92 2.48 8.57
CA ALA A 20 -7.09 2.75 9.73
C ALA A 20 -5.99 3.76 9.37
N ALA A 21 -5.22 4.15 10.38
CA ALA A 21 -4.00 4.92 10.17
C ALA A 21 -3.02 4.22 9.21
N GLU A 22 -2.12 5.01 8.62
CA GLU A 22 -1.02 4.54 7.76
C GLU A 22 -1.47 3.82 6.47
N GLY A 23 -2.72 4.02 6.08
CA GLY A 23 -3.24 3.45 4.84
C GLY A 23 -3.65 1.99 4.92
N LYS A 24 -3.76 1.43 6.13
CA LYS A 24 -4.31 0.09 6.33
C LYS A 24 -5.84 0.15 6.28
N ALA A 25 -6.48 -0.90 5.76
CA ALA A 25 -7.90 -1.11 5.95
C ALA A 25 -8.12 -2.18 7.03
N MET A 26 -9.30 -2.19 7.65
CA MET A 26 -9.60 -3.16 8.70
C MET A 26 -11.04 -3.66 8.67
N GLY A 27 -11.18 -4.90 9.15
CA GLY A 27 -12.45 -5.52 9.52
C GLY A 27 -12.37 -6.04 10.96
N ARG A 28 -13.45 -6.66 11.43
CA ARG A 28 -13.49 -7.35 12.73
C ARG A 28 -13.87 -8.80 12.56
N TYR A 29 -13.15 -9.67 13.26
CA TYR A 29 -13.43 -11.10 13.34
C TYR A 29 -13.43 -11.52 14.81
N ASN A 30 -14.55 -12.02 15.31
CA ASN A 30 -14.74 -12.38 16.72
C ASN A 30 -14.26 -11.26 17.68
N ASP A 31 -14.71 -10.03 17.44
CA ASP A 31 -14.33 -8.79 18.15
C ASP A 31 -12.86 -8.36 18.05
N VAL A 32 -12.02 -9.14 17.37
CA VAL A 32 -10.61 -8.80 17.13
C VAL A 32 -10.48 -8.00 15.83
N VAL A 33 -9.75 -6.90 15.89
CA VAL A 33 -9.43 -6.08 14.70
C VAL A 33 -8.46 -6.85 13.80
N VAL A 34 -8.77 -6.92 12.50
CA VAL A 34 -7.91 -7.52 11.49
C VAL A 34 -7.53 -6.46 10.47
N PHE A 35 -6.24 -6.14 10.40
CA PHE A 35 -5.73 -5.25 9.36
C PHE A 35 -5.44 -6.03 8.09
N VAL A 36 -5.98 -5.54 6.99
CA VAL A 36 -5.87 -6.15 5.66
C VAL A 36 -5.47 -5.05 4.68
N PRO A 37 -4.21 -4.98 4.24
CA PRO A 37 -3.78 -4.05 3.19
C PRO A 37 -4.48 -4.35 1.86
N MET A 38 -4.44 -3.39 0.93
CA MET A 38 -4.95 -3.50 -0.45
C MET A 38 -6.48 -3.63 -0.60
N THR A 39 -7.21 -3.52 0.50
CA THR A 39 -8.67 -3.45 0.51
C THR A 39 -9.17 -2.04 0.79
N VAL A 40 -10.45 -1.82 0.52
CA VAL A 40 -11.20 -0.62 0.85
C VAL A 40 -12.50 -1.00 1.57
N PRO A 41 -13.15 -0.06 2.27
CA PRO A 41 -14.44 -0.33 2.91
C PRO A 41 -15.49 -0.86 1.93
N GLY A 42 -16.21 -1.90 2.34
CA GLY A 42 -17.20 -2.63 1.54
C GLY A 42 -16.65 -3.85 0.79
N ASP A 43 -15.33 -4.09 0.81
CA ASP A 43 -14.78 -5.35 0.33
C ASP A 43 -15.16 -6.50 1.27
N VAL A 44 -15.43 -7.67 0.71
CA VAL A 44 -15.54 -8.95 1.43
C VAL A 44 -14.46 -9.87 0.90
N VAL A 45 -13.55 -10.30 1.79
CA VAL A 45 -12.32 -10.99 1.41
C VAL A 45 -12.03 -12.19 2.30
N ASP A 46 -11.41 -13.20 1.70
CA ASP A 46 -10.75 -14.26 2.46
C ASP A 46 -9.33 -13.80 2.79
N VAL A 47 -8.94 -13.95 4.06
CA VAL A 47 -7.73 -13.34 4.62
C VAL A 47 -6.85 -14.41 5.25
N GLN A 48 -5.65 -14.59 4.71
CA GLN A 48 -4.63 -15.39 5.38
C GLN A 48 -3.93 -14.52 6.43
N ILE A 49 -4.08 -14.91 7.70
CA ILE A 49 -3.39 -14.22 8.80
C ILE A 49 -1.88 -14.52 8.71
N ARG A 50 -1.07 -13.48 8.87
CA ARG A 50 0.40 -13.54 8.89
C ARG A 50 1.00 -13.16 10.24
N SER A 51 0.25 -12.45 11.07
CA SER A 51 0.68 -12.04 12.40
C SER A 51 -0.51 -11.92 13.34
N LYS A 52 -0.35 -12.42 14.57
CA LYS A 52 -1.32 -12.25 15.65
C LYS A 52 -0.65 -11.52 16.82
N ARG A 53 -1.25 -10.40 17.24
CA ARG A 53 -0.89 -9.63 18.43
C ARG A 53 -2.01 -9.72 19.46
N ARG A 54 -1.78 -9.20 20.67
CA ARG A 54 -2.75 -9.29 21.77
C ARG A 54 -4.12 -8.67 21.43
N ARG A 55 -4.15 -7.60 20.65
CA ARG A 55 -5.36 -6.80 20.38
C ARG A 55 -5.79 -6.76 18.91
N TYR A 56 -4.97 -7.29 18.01
CA TYR A 56 -5.24 -7.24 16.58
C TYR A 56 -4.49 -8.34 15.84
N MET A 57 -4.93 -8.61 14.62
CA MET A 57 -4.26 -9.48 13.66
C MET A 57 -3.90 -8.70 12.41
N GLU A 58 -2.90 -9.16 11.69
CA GLU A 58 -2.59 -8.68 10.35
C GLU A 58 -2.62 -9.86 9.38
N GLY A 59 -3.21 -9.65 8.21
CA GLY A 59 -3.27 -10.63 7.14
C GLY A 59 -3.14 -9.97 5.77
N PHE A 60 -3.22 -10.81 4.74
CA PHE A 60 -3.30 -10.38 3.35
C PHE A 60 -4.46 -11.11 2.67
N VAL A 61 -5.02 -10.49 1.64
CA VAL A 61 -6.12 -11.06 0.86
C VAL A 61 -5.60 -12.27 0.09
N VAL A 62 -6.30 -13.40 0.18
CA VAL A 62 -6.08 -14.54 -0.71
C VAL A 62 -7.16 -14.65 -1.78
N ASN A 63 -8.36 -14.14 -1.50
CA ASN A 63 -9.47 -14.11 -2.44
C ASN A 63 -10.40 -12.92 -2.17
N TYR A 64 -10.92 -12.31 -3.24
CA TYR A 64 -11.96 -11.29 -3.17
C TYR A 64 -13.32 -11.93 -3.42
N VAL A 65 -14.08 -12.19 -2.36
CA VAL A 65 -15.44 -12.72 -2.45
C VAL A 65 -16.38 -11.68 -3.07
N LYS A 66 -16.21 -10.41 -2.67
CA LYS A 66 -16.92 -9.26 -3.25
C LYS A 66 -16.02 -8.04 -3.22
N ARG A 67 -15.86 -7.38 -4.36
CA ARG A 67 -15.18 -6.07 -4.43
C ARG A 67 -16.16 -4.95 -4.12
N SER A 68 -15.72 -3.99 -3.31
CA SER A 68 -16.48 -2.80 -2.99
C SER A 68 -16.75 -1.96 -4.26
N PRO A 69 -17.96 -1.39 -4.41
CA PRO A 69 -18.22 -0.40 -5.46
C PRO A 69 -17.43 0.91 -5.23
N LEU A 70 -16.87 1.10 -4.03
CA LEU A 70 -16.04 2.27 -3.71
C LEU A 70 -14.64 2.20 -4.33
N ARG A 71 -14.23 1.07 -4.92
CA ARG A 71 -12.88 0.95 -5.47
C ARG A 71 -12.68 1.89 -6.65
N GLU A 72 -11.52 2.51 -6.70
CA GLU A 72 -11.02 3.20 -7.89
C GLU A 72 -9.93 2.33 -8.55
N GLU A 73 -9.81 2.38 -9.86
CA GLU A 73 -8.72 1.69 -10.56
C GLU A 73 -7.43 2.50 -10.42
N PRO A 74 -6.34 1.91 -9.87
CA PRO A 74 -5.07 2.61 -9.74
C PRO A 74 -4.50 3.03 -11.10
N PHE A 75 -4.08 4.29 -11.23
CA PHE A 75 -3.45 4.77 -12.46
C PHE A 75 -1.98 4.35 -12.62
N CYS A 76 -1.35 3.88 -11.54
CA CYS A 76 0.03 3.44 -11.54
C CYS A 76 0.11 1.91 -11.61
N ALA A 77 0.73 1.38 -12.67
CA ALA A 77 0.98 -0.06 -12.82
C ALA A 77 1.76 -0.68 -11.65
N HIS A 78 2.57 0.13 -10.95
CA HIS A 78 3.39 -0.29 -9.82
C HIS A 78 2.61 -0.33 -8.48
N PHE A 79 1.34 0.09 -8.47
CA PHE A 79 0.54 0.18 -7.24
C PHE A 79 0.29 -1.20 -6.63
N GLY A 80 0.36 -1.28 -5.30
CA GLY A 80 0.22 -2.52 -4.54
C GLY A 80 1.53 -3.27 -4.29
N VAL A 81 2.54 -3.06 -5.14
CA VAL A 81 3.90 -3.58 -4.94
C VAL A 81 4.84 -2.46 -4.49
N CYS A 82 4.83 -1.32 -5.20
CA CYS A 82 5.63 -0.15 -4.87
C CYS A 82 5.21 0.47 -3.53
N GLY A 83 6.17 0.81 -2.67
CA GLY A 83 5.89 1.39 -1.37
C GLY A 83 5.43 2.84 -1.35
N GLY A 84 5.47 3.54 -2.49
CA GLY A 84 5.26 5.00 -2.57
C GLY A 84 3.82 5.47 -2.39
N CYS A 85 2.82 4.71 -2.86
CA CYS A 85 1.40 5.09 -2.81
C CYS A 85 0.58 4.06 -2.03
N LYS A 86 -0.37 4.51 -1.19
CA LYS A 86 -1.19 3.63 -0.34
C LYS A 86 -2.65 3.47 -0.77
N TRP A 87 -3.22 4.48 -1.41
CA TRP A 87 -4.68 4.58 -1.62
C TRP A 87 -5.09 4.88 -3.07
N GLN A 88 -4.29 4.52 -4.08
CA GLN A 88 -4.75 4.71 -5.47
C GLN A 88 -5.98 3.86 -5.82
N ASN A 89 -6.27 2.84 -5.02
CA ASN A 89 -7.48 2.02 -5.14
C ASN A 89 -8.73 2.65 -4.47
N LEU A 90 -8.64 3.90 -4.00
CA LEU A 90 -9.70 4.59 -3.28
C LEU A 90 -9.93 5.99 -3.86
N PRO A 91 -11.20 6.40 -4.11
CA PRO A 91 -11.58 7.72 -4.56
C PRO A 91 -10.93 8.82 -3.74
N TYR A 92 -10.42 9.86 -4.42
CA TYR A 92 -9.74 10.95 -3.74
C TYR A 92 -10.63 11.65 -2.69
N ALA A 93 -11.92 11.82 -2.97
CA ALA A 93 -12.88 12.37 -2.01
C ALA A 93 -12.96 11.53 -0.73
N GLU A 94 -12.93 10.20 -0.86
CA GLU A 94 -12.90 9.29 0.28
C GLU A 94 -11.58 9.41 1.04
N GLN A 95 -10.44 9.51 0.35
CA GLN A 95 -9.15 9.73 1.01
C GLN A 95 -9.18 10.99 1.90
N LEU A 96 -9.78 12.09 1.43
CA LEU A 96 -9.93 13.33 2.20
C LEU A 96 -10.88 13.16 3.38
N ARG A 97 -12.02 12.49 3.17
CA ARG A 97 -12.97 12.15 4.23
C ARG A 97 -12.26 11.36 5.33
N PHE A 98 -11.58 10.27 4.99
CA PHE A 98 -10.86 9.44 5.96
C PHE A 98 -9.74 10.19 6.70
N LYS A 99 -8.99 11.07 6.03
CA LYS A 99 -7.99 11.91 6.71
C LYS A 99 -8.63 12.85 7.74
N THR A 100 -9.76 13.46 7.39
CA THR A 100 -10.53 14.31 8.30
C THR A 100 -11.00 13.53 9.53
N GLU A 101 -11.59 12.36 9.29
CA GLU A 101 -12.06 11.45 10.34
C GLU A 101 -10.91 10.96 11.24
N GLN A 102 -9.75 10.66 10.65
CA GLN A 102 -8.58 10.22 11.40
C GLN A 102 -8.08 11.30 12.36
N VAL A 103 -8.02 12.56 11.92
CA VAL A 103 -7.65 13.69 12.79
C VAL A 103 -8.65 13.83 13.94
N ARG A 104 -9.95 13.78 13.63
CA ARG A 104 -11.01 13.83 14.65
C ARG A 104 -10.84 12.72 15.68
N ASP A 105 -10.73 11.47 15.22
CA ASP A 105 -10.63 10.29 16.07
C ASP A 105 -9.37 10.33 16.95
N GLN A 106 -8.23 10.77 16.41
CA GLN A 106 -7.00 10.90 17.19
C GLN A 106 -7.11 11.97 18.27
N LEU A 107 -7.62 13.16 17.94
CA LEU A 107 -7.75 14.25 18.91
C LEU A 107 -8.81 13.94 19.99
N ALA A 108 -9.95 13.36 19.61
CA ALA A 108 -11.03 13.05 20.55
C ALA A 108 -10.70 11.83 21.41
N ARG A 109 -10.22 10.72 20.83
CA ARG A 109 -10.02 9.46 21.58
C ARG A 109 -8.69 9.39 22.32
N ILE A 110 -7.61 9.88 21.69
CA ILE A 110 -6.26 9.84 22.28
C ILE A 110 -6.00 11.14 23.03
N GLY A 111 -6.24 12.29 22.38
CA GLY A 111 -6.05 13.60 22.97
C GLY A 111 -7.08 13.95 24.06
N LYS A 112 -8.26 13.33 24.04
CA LYS A 112 -9.39 13.61 24.95
C LYS A 112 -9.78 15.09 24.97
N VAL A 113 -9.64 15.75 23.81
CA VAL A 113 -10.01 17.15 23.63
C VAL A 113 -11.46 17.22 23.16
N GLU A 114 -12.24 18.13 23.71
CA GLU A 114 -13.55 18.49 23.16
C GLU A 114 -13.32 19.30 21.88
N LEU A 115 -13.81 18.77 20.76
CA LEU A 115 -13.52 19.34 19.45
C LEU A 115 -14.70 20.17 18.97
N PRO A 116 -14.46 21.38 18.44
CA PRO A 116 -15.46 22.06 17.64
C PRO A 116 -15.70 21.27 16.34
N GLU A 117 -16.61 21.77 15.50
CA GLU A 117 -16.77 21.25 14.15
C GLU A 117 -15.44 21.31 13.39
N ILE A 118 -15.01 20.17 12.85
CA ILE A 118 -13.74 20.06 12.12
C ILE A 118 -14.00 20.34 10.65
N ALA A 119 -13.30 21.32 10.11
CA ALA A 119 -13.32 21.63 8.69
C ALA A 119 -12.84 20.42 7.85
N PRO A 120 -13.43 20.17 6.67
CA PRO A 120 -12.97 19.12 5.77
C PRO A 120 -11.49 19.29 5.39
N CYS A 121 -10.80 18.17 5.17
CA CYS A 121 -9.43 18.17 4.66
C CYS A 121 -9.33 18.93 3.34
N LEU A 122 -8.46 19.95 3.31
CA LEU A 122 -8.19 20.71 2.09
C LEU A 122 -7.58 19.80 1.02
N PRO A 123 -8.17 19.76 -0.20
CA PRO A 123 -7.62 18.97 -1.29
C PRO A 123 -6.30 19.58 -1.79
N SER A 124 -5.44 18.72 -2.30
CA SER A 124 -4.32 19.13 -3.16
C SER A 124 -4.88 19.64 -4.49
N ALA A 125 -4.25 20.68 -5.04
CA ALA A 125 -4.57 21.15 -6.40
C ALA A 125 -4.35 20.05 -7.45
N GLU A 126 -3.35 19.19 -7.22
CA GLU A 126 -3.01 18.09 -8.11
C GLU A 126 -2.90 16.78 -7.33
N THR A 127 -3.46 15.70 -7.88
CA THR A 127 -3.40 14.34 -7.30
C THR A 127 -2.34 13.46 -7.97
N ARG A 128 -1.75 13.95 -9.06
CA ARG A 128 -0.65 13.36 -9.82
C ARG A 128 0.40 14.43 -10.05
N PHE A 129 1.65 14.04 -10.23
CA PHE A 129 2.76 14.94 -10.57
C PHE A 129 2.96 16.13 -9.61
N TYR A 130 2.52 16.02 -8.36
CA TYR A 130 2.60 17.11 -7.38
C TYR A 130 3.92 17.15 -6.59
N ARG A 131 4.76 16.10 -6.66
CA ARG A 131 6.02 16.05 -5.91
C ARG A 131 7.09 16.82 -6.69
N ASN A 132 7.75 17.74 -6.01
CA ASN A 132 8.92 18.45 -6.53
C ASN A 132 10.24 17.69 -6.30
N LYS A 133 10.25 16.67 -5.42
CA LYS A 133 11.41 15.82 -5.12
C LYS A 133 11.00 14.35 -5.02
N LEU A 134 11.79 13.47 -5.64
CA LEU A 134 11.78 12.03 -5.43
C LEU A 134 13.21 11.55 -5.22
N GLU A 135 13.34 10.45 -4.48
CA GLU A 135 14.60 9.75 -4.26
C GLU A 135 14.40 8.32 -4.74
N PHE A 136 15.23 7.89 -5.69
CA PHE A 136 15.22 6.54 -6.24
C PHE A 136 16.37 5.75 -5.63
N THR A 137 16.11 4.49 -5.29
CA THR A 137 17.10 3.57 -4.76
C THR A 137 17.64 2.68 -5.87
N PHE A 138 18.96 2.48 -5.89
CA PHE A 138 19.64 1.49 -6.72
C PHE A 138 19.81 0.18 -5.95
N ALA A 139 19.62 -0.94 -6.62
CA ALA A 139 19.95 -2.26 -6.08
C ALA A 139 20.51 -3.17 -7.18
N GLU A 140 21.44 -4.05 -6.81
CA GLU A 140 22.03 -5.05 -7.72
C GLU A 140 21.00 -6.08 -8.19
N ARG A 141 20.01 -6.41 -7.34
CA ARG A 141 18.92 -7.33 -7.64
C ARG A 141 17.57 -6.69 -7.42
N ARG A 142 16.72 -6.73 -8.44
CA ARG A 142 15.34 -6.29 -8.37
C ARG A 142 14.46 -7.25 -7.58
N TRP A 143 13.35 -6.71 -7.08
CA TRP A 143 12.24 -7.50 -6.59
C TRP A 143 11.58 -8.27 -7.74
N LEU A 144 11.25 -9.54 -7.47
CA LEU A 144 10.46 -10.38 -8.36
C LEU A 144 9.03 -10.46 -7.85
N THR A 145 8.06 -10.21 -8.72
CA THR A 145 6.65 -10.33 -8.34
C THR A 145 6.22 -11.79 -8.22
N TYR A 146 5.07 -12.03 -7.60
CA TYR A 146 4.56 -13.39 -7.47
C TYR A 146 4.18 -13.99 -8.83
N GLU A 147 3.72 -13.15 -9.75
CA GLU A 147 3.39 -13.52 -11.12
C GLU A 147 4.64 -14.03 -11.86
N GLU A 148 5.75 -13.29 -11.80
CA GLU A 148 7.02 -13.69 -12.42
C GLU A 148 7.53 -15.02 -11.86
N ILE A 149 7.43 -15.22 -10.55
CA ILE A 149 7.83 -16.48 -9.90
C ILE A 149 6.90 -17.63 -10.32
N ALA A 150 5.61 -17.37 -10.48
CA ALA A 150 4.62 -18.36 -10.86
C ALA A 150 4.74 -18.80 -12.33
N GLU A 151 5.22 -17.92 -13.21
CA GLU A 151 5.44 -18.19 -14.63
C GLU A 151 6.55 -19.22 -14.91
N LYS A 152 7.34 -19.59 -13.89
CA LYS A 152 8.38 -20.65 -13.93
C LYS A 152 9.38 -20.54 -15.10
N GLY A 153 9.51 -19.36 -15.69
CA GLY A 153 10.51 -19.06 -16.72
C GLY A 153 11.90 -18.87 -16.10
N GLU A 154 12.91 -18.77 -16.96
CA GLU A 154 14.20 -18.24 -16.54
C GLU A 154 14.05 -16.77 -16.18
N ILE A 155 14.30 -16.44 -14.90
CA ILE A 155 14.28 -15.07 -14.42
C ILE A 155 15.73 -14.59 -14.38
N ALA A 156 16.09 -13.70 -15.29
CA ALA A 156 17.41 -13.09 -15.29
C ALA A 156 17.59 -12.22 -14.03
N ASP A 157 18.75 -12.34 -13.38
CA ASP A 157 19.19 -11.38 -12.37
C ASP A 157 19.33 -10.01 -13.07
N ALA A 158 18.65 -9.00 -12.55
CA ALA A 158 18.66 -7.65 -13.09
C ALA A 158 18.69 -6.61 -11.96
N PRO A 159 19.40 -5.49 -12.14
CA PRO A 159 19.41 -4.41 -11.16
C PRO A 159 18.06 -3.68 -11.12
N ALA A 160 17.83 -2.95 -10.04
CA ALA A 160 16.66 -2.09 -9.86
C ALA A 160 17.06 -0.63 -9.69
N LEU A 161 16.24 0.24 -10.28
CA LEU A 161 16.23 1.67 -10.02
C LEU A 161 14.78 2.12 -9.76
N GLY A 162 14.41 2.23 -8.49
CA GLY A 162 13.03 2.51 -8.12
C GLY A 162 12.82 2.72 -6.62
N PHE A 163 11.85 2.02 -6.05
CA PHE A 163 11.41 2.24 -4.67
C PHE A 163 11.39 0.95 -3.85
N HIS A 164 11.50 1.10 -2.54
CA HIS A 164 11.43 -0.03 -1.61
C HIS A 164 10.06 -0.70 -1.58
N ILE A 165 10.07 -2.02 -1.37
CA ILE A 165 8.86 -2.79 -1.10
C ILE A 165 8.40 -2.50 0.34
N PRO A 166 7.09 -2.30 0.60
CA PRO A 166 6.57 -2.08 1.95
C PRO A 166 7.05 -3.12 2.96
N GLY A 167 7.72 -2.65 4.01
CA GLY A 167 8.22 -3.50 5.10
C GLY A 167 9.53 -4.24 4.80
N MET A 168 10.13 -4.05 3.62
CA MET A 168 11.41 -4.66 3.23
C MET A 168 12.34 -3.59 2.67
N PHE A 169 13.17 -2.99 3.53
CA PHE A 169 14.07 -1.89 3.19
C PHE A 169 15.23 -2.31 2.28
N ASP A 170 15.57 -3.59 2.22
CA ASP A 170 16.64 -4.13 1.39
C ASP A 170 16.14 -4.59 0.01
N LYS A 171 14.83 -4.51 -0.24
CA LYS A 171 14.20 -4.93 -1.50
C LYS A 171 13.71 -3.73 -2.27
N VAL A 172 14.12 -3.64 -3.53
CA VAL A 172 13.79 -2.53 -4.41
C VAL A 172 12.99 -3.05 -5.59
N LEU A 173 11.82 -2.46 -5.82
CA LEU A 173 11.05 -2.64 -7.04
C LEU A 173 11.70 -1.82 -8.14
N ASP A 174 11.97 -2.47 -9.26
CA ASP A 174 12.28 -1.75 -10.48
C ASP A 174 11.00 -1.16 -11.07
N ILE A 175 11.01 0.14 -11.38
CA ILE A 175 9.81 0.83 -11.90
C ILE A 175 10.06 1.32 -13.32
N GLU A 176 8.97 1.62 -14.03
CA GLU A 176 9.00 2.26 -15.35
C GLU A 176 8.67 3.75 -15.27
N LYS A 177 7.66 4.10 -14.47
CA LYS A 177 7.15 5.46 -14.36
C LYS A 177 6.64 5.75 -12.95
N CYS A 178 7.08 6.86 -12.38
CA CYS A 178 6.47 7.44 -11.21
C CYS A 178 5.54 8.58 -11.61
N TRP A 179 4.24 8.39 -11.38
CA TRP A 179 3.19 9.38 -11.66
C TRP A 179 3.08 10.48 -10.60
N LEU A 180 4.03 10.54 -9.64
CA LEU A 180 4.02 11.53 -8.57
C LEU A 180 4.91 12.75 -8.84
N GLN A 181 5.86 12.67 -9.77
CA GLN A 181 6.72 13.80 -10.14
C GLN A 181 6.69 13.97 -11.66
N PRO A 182 6.53 15.20 -12.17
CA PRO A 182 6.46 15.44 -13.60
C PRO A 182 7.81 15.19 -14.25
N ASP A 183 7.81 15.12 -15.58
CA ASP A 183 9.04 15.14 -16.34
C ASP A 183 9.81 16.45 -16.07
N PRO A 184 11.16 16.42 -16.10
CA PRO A 184 12.01 15.36 -16.67
C PRO A 184 12.40 14.23 -15.71
N SER A 185 11.78 14.08 -14.53
CA SER A 185 12.20 13.09 -13.51
C SER A 185 12.29 11.65 -14.04
N ASN A 186 11.26 11.18 -14.75
CA ASN A 186 11.27 9.82 -15.29
C ASN A 186 12.34 9.64 -16.37
N ALA A 187 12.53 10.66 -17.22
CA ALA A 187 13.57 10.66 -18.25
C ALA A 187 14.98 10.62 -17.64
N ILE A 188 15.24 11.42 -16.60
CA ILE A 188 16.53 11.41 -15.89
C ILE A 188 16.79 10.05 -15.25
N ARG A 189 15.78 9.44 -14.62
CA ARG A 189 15.88 8.11 -14.02
C ARG A 189 16.24 7.05 -15.06
N GLU A 190 15.56 7.05 -16.21
CA GLU A 190 15.81 6.08 -17.28
C GLU A 190 17.18 6.29 -17.94
N GLU A 191 17.59 7.53 -18.15
CA GLU A 191 18.93 7.85 -18.62
C GLU A 191 20.01 7.37 -17.64
N THR A 192 19.80 7.59 -16.34
CA THR A 192 20.73 7.12 -15.30
C THR A 192 20.82 5.59 -15.28
N ARG A 193 19.68 4.89 -15.44
CA ARG A 193 19.67 3.43 -15.58
C ARG A 193 20.51 3.01 -16.77
N ARG A 194 20.25 3.57 -17.95
CA ARG A 194 20.98 3.26 -19.18
C ARG A 194 22.49 3.44 -18.98
N PHE A 195 22.89 4.60 -18.46
CA PHE A 195 24.29 4.91 -18.19
C PHE A 195 24.97 3.85 -17.31
N CYS A 196 24.33 3.45 -16.20
CA CYS A 196 24.86 2.44 -15.28
C CYS A 196 24.87 1.00 -15.82
N LEU A 197 24.10 0.70 -16.86
CA LEU A 197 24.12 -0.62 -17.50
C LEU A 197 25.17 -0.71 -18.61
N GLU A 198 25.50 0.42 -19.23
CA GLU A 198 26.45 0.50 -20.35
C GLU A 198 27.91 0.73 -19.91
N HIS A 199 28.14 1.31 -18.72
CA HIS A 199 29.45 1.72 -18.21
C HIS A 199 29.69 1.22 -16.78
#